data_AF-A0A951IMI0-F1
#
_entry.id   AF-A0A951IMI0-F1
#
_cell.length_a   1.000
_cell.length_b   1.000
_cell.length_c   1.000
_cell.angle_alpha   90.00
_cell.angle_beta   90.00
_cell.angle_gamma   90.00
#
_symmetry.space_group_name_H-M   'P 1'
#
loop_
_entity.id
_entity.type
_entity.pdbx_description
1 polymer ?
#
loop_
_entity_poly.entity_id
_entity_poly.type
_entity_poly.pdbx_seq_one_letter_code
_entity_poly.pdbx_strand_id
1 'polypeptide(L)'
;LLQLWQQAGGGSRGPRTGAQAPAPQPPRDAGYDGGTSDFSYAPSGYESAPAQGGYGGEAPRKYSGKGYGKWRKDPPPPRMLGTRRAGGSRADRAVGLLLANMQAWDHLSADDHALLAQLPAPHGPMFGWLEAQLHEHGHQPWAALREALRGHEHEAFACAQAEQVTLGVDATTELSELADVMNRLRRDALEEQARHLADRVARGETGAMDDYKRVNAQLQVLKATTAR
;
A
#
# COMPACT_ATOMS: atom_id res chain seq x y z
N LEU A 1 29.62 -2.40 34.40
CA LEU A 1 29.63 -1.28 35.37
C LEU A 1 29.45 -0.01 34.57
N LEU A 2 28.29 0.63 34.74
CA LEU A 2 27.86 1.86 34.09
C LEU A 2 28.71 3.07 34.52
N GLN A 3 28.56 4.15 33.74
CA GLN A 3 28.77 5.58 34.05
C GLN A 3 30.04 6.19 33.47
N LEU A 4 29.85 7.04 32.45
CA LEU A 4 30.54 8.31 32.28
C LEU A 4 29.98 9.03 31.05
N TRP A 5 28.96 9.87 31.23
CA TRP A 5 28.79 11.13 30.48
C TRP A 5 27.93 12.07 31.33
N GLN A 6 28.61 12.92 32.11
CA GLN A 6 28.04 14.10 32.73
C GLN A 6 27.96 15.22 31.68
N GLN A 7 26.75 15.74 31.51
CA GLN A 7 26.38 16.88 30.68
C GLN A 7 26.80 18.19 31.35
N ALA A 8 27.50 19.05 30.62
CA ALA A 8 27.79 20.44 31.00
C ALA A 8 27.19 21.41 29.96
N GLY A 9 26.58 22.50 30.46
CA GLY A 9 26.12 23.68 29.71
C GLY A 9 24.67 23.56 29.21
N GLY A 10 23.67 24.33 29.67
CA GLY A 10 23.68 25.63 30.33
C GLY A 10 23.54 26.75 29.29
N GLY A 11 22.32 27.29 29.10
CA GLY A 11 22.13 28.50 28.29
C GLY A 11 20.71 28.75 27.77
N SER A 12 19.87 29.35 28.60
CA SER A 12 18.55 29.90 28.26
C SER A 12 18.64 31.15 27.37
N ARG A 13 17.75 31.30 26.38
CA ARG A 13 17.34 32.62 25.86
C ARG A 13 15.92 32.58 25.26
N GLY A 14 15.09 33.51 25.74
CA GLY A 14 13.67 33.66 25.42
C GLY A 14 13.36 34.46 24.14
N PRO A 15 12.10 34.92 23.98
CA PRO A 15 11.40 34.93 22.70
C PRO A 15 11.48 36.27 21.95
N ARG A 16 11.24 36.22 20.63
CA ARG A 16 10.92 37.40 19.82
C ARG A 16 9.54 37.26 19.20
N THR A 17 8.67 38.17 19.60
CA THR A 17 7.38 38.53 19.02
C THR A 17 7.56 39.31 17.72
N GLY A 18 6.60 39.19 16.78
CA GLY A 18 6.53 40.10 15.63
C GLY A 18 5.66 39.65 14.45
N ALA A 19 4.36 39.97 14.55
CA ALA A 19 3.46 40.39 13.47
C ALA A 19 2.91 39.40 12.42
N GLN A 20 1.66 39.66 12.04
CA GLN A 20 0.69 38.82 11.36
C GLN A 20 0.13 39.56 10.13
N ALA A 21 0.15 38.90 8.96
CA ALA A 21 -0.74 38.98 7.75
C ALA A 21 -1.04 40.35 7.07
N PRO A 22 -1.69 40.44 5.87
CA PRO A 22 -2.09 39.43 4.87
C PRO A 22 -1.72 39.76 3.39
N ALA A 23 -2.12 38.86 2.47
CA ALA A 23 -1.96 38.93 1.00
C ALA A 23 -2.94 39.90 0.28
N PRO A 24 -2.60 40.41 -0.92
CA PRO A 24 -3.58 41.02 -1.84
C PRO A 24 -3.94 40.14 -3.05
N GLN A 25 -5.24 40.04 -3.31
CA GLN A 25 -5.90 39.41 -4.47
C GLN A 25 -6.05 40.38 -5.67
N PRO A 26 -6.32 39.88 -6.89
CA PRO A 26 -6.27 40.68 -8.13
C PRO A 26 -7.54 41.52 -8.39
N PRO A 27 -7.46 42.58 -9.21
CA PRO A 27 -8.63 43.32 -9.65
C PRO A 27 -9.41 42.57 -10.75
N ARG A 28 -10.73 42.50 -10.56
CA ARG A 28 -11.74 42.18 -11.58
C ARG A 28 -12.33 43.50 -12.06
N ASP A 29 -12.48 43.66 -13.39
CA ASP A 29 -13.62 44.31 -14.04
C ASP A 29 -13.41 44.35 -15.57
N ALA A 30 -14.34 43.76 -16.32
CA ALA A 30 -14.87 44.29 -17.58
C ALA A 30 -15.93 43.35 -18.17
N GLY A 31 -17.17 43.84 -18.27
CA GLY A 31 -18.01 43.61 -19.45
C GLY A 31 -19.03 42.48 -19.37
N TYR A 32 -20.20 42.79 -18.80
CA TYR A 32 -21.48 42.13 -19.01
C TYR A 32 -22.12 42.65 -20.31
N ASP A 33 -22.62 41.78 -21.19
CA ASP A 33 -23.94 41.96 -21.83
C ASP A 33 -24.44 40.69 -22.56
N GLY A 34 -25.75 40.44 -22.51
CA GLY A 34 -26.47 39.69 -23.55
C GLY A 34 -27.21 38.39 -23.18
N GLY A 35 -28.44 38.50 -22.65
CA GLY A 35 -29.63 37.70 -23.03
C GLY A 35 -29.77 36.26 -22.49
N THR A 36 -30.40 36.02 -21.34
CA THR A 36 -31.85 35.72 -21.09
C THR A 36 -32.45 34.47 -21.76
N SER A 37 -32.76 33.47 -20.90
CA SER A 37 -33.98 32.62 -20.83
C SER A 37 -34.38 31.77 -22.06
N ASP A 38 -34.87 30.53 -21.98
CA ASP A 38 -35.48 29.78 -20.88
C ASP A 38 -35.69 28.31 -21.31
N PHE A 39 -36.00 27.44 -20.33
CA PHE A 39 -36.72 26.15 -20.32
C PHE A 39 -37.25 25.54 -21.65
N SER A 40 -37.38 24.22 -21.89
CA SER A 40 -37.72 23.09 -21.01
C SER A 40 -37.69 21.76 -21.79
N TYR A 41 -37.78 20.66 -21.04
CA TYR A 41 -37.74 19.25 -21.43
C TYR A 41 -39.12 18.66 -21.83
N ALA A 42 -39.06 17.55 -22.60
CA ALA A 42 -40.06 16.46 -22.78
C ALA A 42 -41.21 16.62 -23.84
N PRO A 43 -42.00 15.57 -24.18
CA PRO A 43 -41.77 14.10 -24.20
C PRO A 43 -42.32 13.38 -25.48
N SER A 44 -42.14 12.05 -25.47
CA SER A 44 -42.77 11.02 -26.32
C SER A 44 -44.31 11.03 -26.33
N GLY A 45 -44.93 10.65 -27.46
CA GLY A 45 -46.38 10.47 -27.63
C GLY A 45 -46.71 9.48 -28.75
N TYR A 46 -47.62 8.57 -28.43
CA TYR A 46 -48.20 7.42 -29.15
C TYR A 46 -48.98 7.79 -30.42
N GLU A 47 -49.14 6.83 -31.36
CA GLU A 47 -50.40 6.56 -32.09
C GLU A 47 -50.28 5.20 -32.82
N SER A 48 -51.36 4.41 -32.82
CA SER A 48 -51.42 3.01 -33.29
C SER A 48 -52.16 2.84 -34.63
N ALA A 49 -51.64 1.98 -35.52
CA ALA A 49 -52.32 1.02 -36.42
C ALA A 49 -53.30 1.56 -37.52
N PRO A 50 -53.77 0.79 -38.55
CA PRO A 50 -53.77 -0.69 -38.67
C PRO A 50 -53.58 -1.36 -40.07
N ALA A 51 -53.52 -2.71 -39.98
CA ALA A 51 -54.16 -3.73 -40.83
C ALA A 51 -53.54 -4.26 -42.16
N GLN A 52 -53.33 -5.60 -42.12
CA GLN A 52 -53.49 -6.63 -43.18
C GLN A 52 -52.53 -6.60 -44.38
N GLY A 53 -51.88 -7.66 -44.86
CA GLY A 53 -52.02 -9.11 -44.67
C GLY A 53 -51.93 -9.78 -46.04
N GLY A 54 -50.95 -10.66 -46.29
CA GLY A 54 -51.05 -11.68 -47.35
C GLY A 54 -49.86 -11.95 -48.28
N TYR A 55 -49.12 -13.04 -47.98
CA TYR A 55 -48.57 -14.13 -48.81
C TYR A 55 -48.11 -13.92 -50.29
N GLY A 56 -46.93 -14.49 -50.58
CA GLY A 56 -46.37 -14.78 -51.92
C GLY A 56 -45.08 -14.00 -52.15
N GLY A 57 -43.88 -14.58 -52.10
CA GLY A 57 -43.35 -15.54 -53.07
C GLY A 57 -42.21 -14.85 -53.86
N GLU A 58 -41.13 -15.57 -54.14
CA GLU A 58 -39.99 -15.19 -55.00
C GLU A 58 -38.85 -14.32 -54.39
N ALA A 59 -37.75 -14.99 -54.02
CA ALA A 59 -36.39 -14.45 -54.15
C ALA A 59 -35.93 -14.59 -55.65
N PRO A 60 -34.75 -14.15 -56.13
CA PRO A 60 -33.59 -13.64 -55.39
C PRO A 60 -32.82 -12.48 -56.06
N ARG A 61 -32.14 -11.64 -55.27
CA ARG A 61 -30.87 -11.01 -55.70
C ARG A 61 -29.91 -10.94 -54.52
N LYS A 62 -29.09 -11.97 -54.33
CA LYS A 62 -27.92 -11.90 -53.45
C LYS A 62 -26.67 -11.67 -54.28
N TYR A 63 -26.19 -10.44 -54.19
CA TYR A 63 -24.86 -9.99 -54.56
C TYR A 63 -23.80 -10.90 -53.93
N SER A 64 -22.93 -11.45 -54.77
CA SER A 64 -21.79 -12.29 -54.38
C SER A 64 -20.73 -11.43 -53.68
N GLY A 65 -20.82 -11.33 -52.35
CA GLY A 65 -19.76 -10.77 -51.50
C GLY A 65 -18.76 -11.85 -51.13
N LYS A 66 -17.55 -11.77 -51.72
CA LYS A 66 -16.38 -12.61 -51.42
C LYS A 66 -16.15 -12.76 -49.92
N GLY A 67 -16.03 -14.01 -49.47
CA GLY A 67 -15.73 -14.38 -48.09
C GLY A 67 -14.33 -13.96 -47.66
N TYR A 68 -14.26 -13.00 -46.75
CA TYR A 68 -13.12 -12.79 -45.86
C TYR A 68 -13.42 -13.44 -44.50
N GLY A 69 -13.54 -14.76 -44.50
CA GLY A 69 -13.75 -15.57 -43.30
C GLY A 69 -12.47 -16.25 -42.86
N LYS A 70 -11.48 -15.50 -42.35
CA LYS A 70 -10.36 -16.12 -41.59
C LYS A 70 -9.59 -15.17 -40.67
N TRP A 71 -10.28 -14.27 -39.98
CA TRP A 71 -9.68 -13.51 -38.88
C TRP A 71 -10.00 -14.18 -37.54
N ARG A 72 -8.97 -14.83 -36.98
CA ARG A 72 -8.80 -15.23 -35.57
C ARG A 72 -9.78 -16.31 -35.07
N LYS A 73 -9.43 -17.58 -35.30
CA LYS A 73 -9.99 -18.74 -34.56
C LYS A 73 -8.98 -19.28 -33.55
N ASP A 74 -8.18 -18.41 -32.97
CA ASP A 74 -7.33 -18.71 -31.84
C ASP A 74 -7.75 -17.77 -30.70
N PRO A 75 -8.13 -18.29 -29.52
CA PRO A 75 -8.23 -17.44 -28.35
C PRO A 75 -6.87 -16.75 -28.18
N PRO A 76 -6.82 -15.45 -27.81
CA PRO A 76 -5.54 -14.84 -27.46
C PRO A 76 -4.85 -15.76 -26.45
N PRO A 77 -3.52 -16.00 -26.57
CA PRO A 77 -2.81 -16.79 -25.57
C PRO A 77 -3.18 -16.21 -24.21
N PRO A 78 -3.46 -17.05 -23.19
CA PRO A 78 -3.82 -16.54 -21.88
C PRO A 78 -2.75 -15.51 -21.55
N ARG A 79 -3.14 -14.24 -21.48
CA ARG A 79 -2.28 -13.23 -20.88
C ARG A 79 -1.91 -13.90 -19.58
N MET A 80 -0.62 -14.15 -19.36
CA MET A 80 -0.14 -14.37 -18.02
C MET A 80 -0.42 -13.05 -17.32
N LEU A 81 -1.66 -12.87 -16.92
CA LEU A 81 -2.06 -12.28 -15.68
C LEU A 81 -1.40 -13.19 -14.66
N GLY A 82 -0.06 -13.12 -14.60
CA GLY A 82 0.67 -13.38 -13.38
C GLY A 82 -0.17 -12.61 -12.40
N THR A 83 -0.77 -13.35 -11.48
CA THR A 83 -1.52 -12.82 -10.37
C THR A 83 -0.74 -11.62 -9.91
N ARG A 84 -1.15 -10.42 -10.34
CA ARG A 84 -0.79 -9.21 -9.63
C ARG A 84 -1.44 -9.52 -8.31
N ARG A 85 -0.64 -10.01 -7.35
CA ARG A 85 -0.95 -9.88 -5.95
C ARG A 85 -1.17 -8.38 -5.83
N ALA A 86 -2.44 -7.99 -5.90
CA ALA A 86 -2.84 -6.61 -5.75
C ALA A 86 -2.50 -6.32 -4.29
N GLY A 87 -1.35 -5.67 -4.10
CA GLY A 87 -0.62 -5.61 -2.84
C GLY A 87 0.56 -6.59 -2.82
N GLY A 88 1.78 -6.05 -2.70
CA GLY A 88 2.98 -6.83 -2.35
C GLY A 88 2.78 -7.64 -1.05
N SER A 89 3.79 -8.43 -0.67
CA SER A 89 3.76 -9.11 0.62
C SER A 89 3.65 -8.11 1.79
N ARG A 90 3.29 -8.60 2.98
CA ARG A 90 3.24 -7.73 4.16
C ARG A 90 4.62 -7.13 4.49
N ALA A 91 5.67 -7.90 4.27
CA ALA A 91 7.04 -7.43 4.45
C ALA A 91 7.41 -6.37 3.39
N ASP A 92 7.01 -6.56 2.13
CA ASP A 92 7.16 -5.55 1.08
C ASP A 92 6.48 -4.22 1.48
N ARG A 93 5.27 -4.31 2.04
CA ARG A 93 4.53 -3.12 2.49
C ARG A 93 5.22 -2.41 3.65
N ALA A 94 5.75 -3.16 4.63
CA ALA A 94 6.52 -2.60 5.73
C ALA A 94 7.78 -1.87 5.22
N VAL A 95 8.50 -2.46 4.25
CA VAL A 95 9.67 -1.81 3.61
C VAL A 95 9.25 -0.50 2.97
N GLY A 96 8.20 -0.50 2.15
CA GLY A 96 7.72 0.73 1.51
C GLY A 96 7.38 1.82 2.52
N LEU A 97 6.57 1.49 3.54
CA LEU A 97 6.13 2.45 4.57
C LEU A 97 7.31 3.06 5.32
N LEU A 98 8.31 2.25 5.73
CA LEU A 98 9.48 2.74 6.46
C LEU A 98 10.46 3.52 5.57
N LEU A 99 10.53 3.24 4.27
CA LEU A 99 11.29 4.06 3.32
C LEU A 99 10.62 5.41 3.06
N ALA A 100 9.29 5.45 3.03
CA ALA A 100 8.52 6.68 2.83
C ALA A 100 8.50 7.57 4.09
N ASN A 101 8.42 6.94 5.27
CA ASN A 101 8.29 7.60 6.56
C ASN A 101 9.22 6.93 7.58
N MET A 102 10.46 7.39 7.62
CA MET A 102 11.49 6.83 8.49
C MET A 102 11.21 7.10 9.98
N GLN A 103 10.46 8.16 10.31
CA GLN A 103 10.06 8.47 11.68
C GLN A 103 9.15 7.39 12.28
N ALA A 104 8.46 6.61 11.45
CA ALA A 104 7.65 5.49 11.91
C ALA A 104 8.50 4.38 12.56
N TRP A 105 9.82 4.35 12.34
CA TRP A 105 10.75 3.40 12.97
C TRP A 105 10.75 3.49 14.50
N ASP A 106 10.62 4.71 15.06
CA ASP A 106 10.63 4.96 16.51
C ASP A 106 9.38 4.43 17.23
N HIS A 107 8.31 4.16 16.47
CA HIS A 107 7.05 3.63 17.02
C HIS A 107 7.05 2.11 17.13
N LEU A 108 8.06 1.44 16.58
CA LEU A 108 8.21 -0.01 16.63
C LEU A 108 8.82 -0.44 17.97
N SER A 109 8.33 -1.56 18.51
CA SER A 109 8.92 -2.15 19.71
C SER A 109 10.24 -2.87 19.38
N ALA A 110 11.06 -3.15 20.40
CA ALA A 110 12.29 -3.93 20.22
C ALA A 110 12.03 -5.33 19.61
N ASP A 111 10.90 -5.95 19.97
CA ASP A 111 10.47 -7.22 19.38
C ASP A 111 10.10 -7.08 17.90
N ASP A 112 9.51 -5.94 17.51
CA ASP A 112 9.20 -5.62 16.12
C ASP A 112 10.49 -5.41 15.31
N HIS A 113 11.48 -4.69 15.85
CA HIS A 113 12.79 -4.55 15.20
C HIS A 113 13.47 -5.91 15.00
N ALA A 114 13.47 -6.75 16.03
CA ALA A 114 14.03 -8.11 15.96
C ALA A 114 13.28 -8.99 14.95
N LEU A 115 11.95 -8.88 14.89
CA LEU A 115 11.11 -9.59 13.91
C LEU A 115 11.48 -9.18 12.48
N LEU A 116 11.59 -7.88 12.21
CA LEU A 116 11.93 -7.34 10.90
C LEU A 116 13.32 -7.82 10.44
N ALA A 117 14.31 -7.81 11.35
CA ALA A 117 15.67 -8.26 11.06
C ALA A 117 15.76 -9.77 10.72
N GLN A 118 14.85 -10.59 11.25
CA GLN A 118 14.81 -12.05 11.00
C GLN A 118 14.06 -12.44 9.73
N LEU A 119 13.42 -11.49 9.04
CA LEU A 119 12.70 -11.79 7.81
C LEU A 119 13.64 -12.31 6.71
N PRO A 120 13.18 -13.25 5.87
CA PRO A 120 14.01 -13.76 4.78
C PRO A 120 14.36 -12.66 3.79
N ALA A 121 15.54 -12.81 3.16
CA ALA A 121 15.96 -11.93 2.08
C ALA A 121 14.85 -11.81 1.01
N PRO A 122 14.59 -10.60 0.49
CA PRO A 122 15.39 -9.37 0.64
C PRO A 122 15.09 -8.51 1.90
N HIS A 123 14.09 -8.86 2.70
CA HIS A 123 13.52 -7.94 3.69
C HIS A 123 14.41 -7.70 4.91
N GLY A 124 14.89 -8.76 5.57
CA GLY A 124 15.75 -8.63 6.75
C GLY A 124 17.00 -7.78 6.49
N PRO A 125 17.78 -8.08 5.44
CA PRO A 125 18.92 -7.25 5.04
C PRO A 125 18.53 -5.79 4.74
N MET A 126 17.38 -5.56 4.10
CA MET A 126 16.89 -4.20 3.82
C MET A 126 16.58 -3.42 5.11
N PHE A 127 15.98 -4.07 6.13
CA PHE A 127 15.73 -3.44 7.42
C PHE A 127 17.02 -3.21 8.22
N GLY A 128 17.98 -4.14 8.16
CA GLY A 128 19.31 -3.91 8.76
C GLY A 128 20.04 -2.74 8.12
N TRP A 129 19.93 -2.57 6.80
CA TRP A 129 20.46 -1.40 6.10
C TRP A 129 19.76 -0.10 6.53
N LEU A 130 18.42 -0.11 6.62
CA LEU A 130 17.65 1.05 7.09
C LEU A 130 18.03 1.46 8.52
N GLU A 131 18.20 0.49 9.41
CA GLU A 131 18.65 0.72 10.78
C GLU A 131 20.04 1.36 10.82
N ALA A 132 20.98 0.91 9.97
CA ALA A 132 22.30 1.52 9.86
C ALA A 132 22.21 2.99 9.38
N GLN A 133 21.37 3.27 8.37
CA GLN A 133 21.12 4.65 7.92
C GLN A 133 20.56 5.52 9.05
N LEU A 134 19.64 4.97 9.86
CA LEU A 134 19.07 5.69 11.00
C LEU A 134 20.13 6.04 12.05
N HIS A 135 21.01 5.10 12.38
CA HIS A 135 22.06 5.30 13.38
C HIS A 135 23.10 6.33 12.94
N GLU A 136 23.45 6.36 11.65
CA GLU A 136 24.50 7.24 11.12
C GLU A 136 23.99 8.64 10.77
N HIS A 137 22.77 8.75 10.25
CA HIS A 137 22.25 9.99 9.68
C HIS A 137 20.96 10.49 10.34
N GLY A 138 20.36 9.70 11.23
CA GLY A 138 19.04 9.98 11.78
C GLY A 138 17.93 9.78 10.73
N HIS A 139 16.76 10.34 11.01
CA HIS A 139 15.62 10.25 10.09
C HIS A 139 15.88 11.03 8.80
N GLN A 140 15.87 10.34 7.67
CA GLN A 140 16.09 10.91 6.34
C GLN A 140 14.84 10.77 5.46
N PRO A 141 14.59 11.75 4.58
CA PRO A 141 13.53 11.63 3.58
C PRO A 141 13.90 10.58 2.52
N TRP A 142 12.89 10.00 1.87
CA TRP A 142 13.07 9.01 0.80
C TRP A 142 14.10 9.44 -0.27
N ALA A 143 14.12 10.73 -0.64
CA ALA A 143 15.07 11.24 -1.64
C ALA A 143 16.55 11.02 -1.24
N ALA A 144 16.88 11.14 0.06
CA ALA A 144 18.23 10.90 0.56
C ALA A 144 18.53 9.41 0.67
N LEU A 145 17.58 8.61 1.16
CA LEU A 145 17.71 7.15 1.22
C LEU A 145 17.91 6.54 -0.18
N ARG A 146 17.17 7.02 -1.18
CA ARG A 146 17.32 6.60 -2.58
C ARG A 146 18.71 6.93 -3.13
N GLU A 147 19.29 8.06 -2.74
CA GLU A 147 20.66 8.40 -3.13
C GLU A 147 21.67 7.46 -2.47
N ALA A 148 21.50 7.16 -1.18
CA ALA A 148 22.34 6.21 -0.45
C ALA A 148 22.23 4.77 -1.01
N LEU A 149 21.11 4.43 -1.65
CA LEU A 149 20.88 3.13 -2.29
C LEU A 149 21.55 2.97 -3.65
N ARG A 150 22.12 4.02 -4.26
CA ARG A 150 22.68 3.91 -5.62
C ARG A 150 23.80 2.88 -5.69
N GLY A 151 23.65 1.89 -6.57
CA GLY A 151 24.59 0.78 -6.73
C GLY A 151 24.48 -0.30 -5.66
N HIS A 152 23.54 -0.18 -4.72
CA HIS A 152 23.28 -1.20 -3.70
C HIS A 152 22.50 -2.38 -4.30
N GLU A 153 22.72 -3.59 -3.80
CA GLU A 153 22.07 -4.81 -4.30
C GLU A 153 20.53 -4.79 -4.16
N HIS A 154 20.01 -3.98 -3.23
CA HIS A 154 18.58 -3.83 -2.97
C HIS A 154 17.97 -2.55 -3.57
N GLU A 155 18.72 -1.77 -4.35
CA GLU A 155 18.26 -0.49 -4.92
C GLU A 155 16.92 -0.62 -5.68
N ALA A 156 16.87 -1.56 -6.64
CA ALA A 156 15.67 -1.75 -7.47
C ALA A 156 14.47 -2.20 -6.65
N PHE A 157 14.69 -3.05 -5.64
CA PHE A 157 13.65 -3.52 -4.74
C PHE A 157 13.09 -2.37 -3.90
N ALA A 158 13.97 -1.61 -3.24
CA ALA A 158 13.58 -0.48 -2.39
C ALA A 158 12.81 0.59 -3.19
N CYS A 159 13.29 0.94 -4.39
CA CYS A 159 12.59 1.87 -5.28
C CYS A 159 11.18 1.36 -5.63
N ALA A 160 11.04 0.09 -6.00
CA ALA A 160 9.75 -0.50 -6.31
C ALA A 160 8.78 -0.51 -5.12
N GLN A 161 9.27 -0.68 -3.88
CA GLN A 161 8.42 -0.63 -2.69
C GLN A 161 8.03 0.80 -2.31
N ALA A 162 8.97 1.75 -2.40
CA ALA A 162 8.68 3.16 -2.12
C ALA A 162 7.66 3.74 -3.11
N GLU A 163 7.72 3.35 -4.40
CA GLU A 163 6.75 3.77 -5.42
C GLU A 163 5.33 3.25 -5.19
N GLN A 164 5.18 2.11 -4.51
CA GLN A 164 3.87 1.55 -4.16
C GLN A 164 3.22 2.27 -2.97
N VAL A 165 3.97 3.05 -2.21
CA VAL A 165 3.42 3.95 -1.20
C VAL A 165 3.03 5.23 -1.91
N THR A 166 1.77 5.61 -1.82
CA THR A 166 1.33 6.92 -2.28
C THR A 166 2.01 7.99 -1.43
N LEU A 167 3.16 8.49 -1.90
CA LEU A 167 3.92 9.56 -1.26
C LEU A 167 2.99 10.77 -1.08
N GLY A 168 2.63 11.10 0.17
CA GLY A 168 1.74 12.21 0.49
C GLY A 168 0.37 11.83 1.06
N VAL A 169 0.15 10.57 1.44
CA VAL A 169 -0.90 10.24 2.40
C VAL A 169 -0.53 10.85 3.77
N ASP A 170 -1.52 11.22 4.58
CA ASP A 170 -1.27 11.76 5.92
C ASP A 170 -0.45 10.78 6.77
N ALA A 171 0.57 11.28 7.48
CA ALA A 171 1.50 10.49 8.28
C ALA A 171 0.78 9.62 9.33
N THR A 172 -0.38 10.06 9.81
CA THR A 172 -1.20 9.27 10.74
C THR A 172 -1.77 8.00 10.11
N THR A 173 -2.11 8.05 8.82
CA THR A 173 -2.65 6.92 8.06
C THR A 173 -1.54 5.93 7.70
N GLU A 174 -0.35 6.43 7.37
CA GLU A 174 0.82 5.57 7.17
C GLU A 174 1.22 4.84 8.46
N LEU A 175 1.14 5.51 9.60
CA LEU A 175 1.45 4.91 10.90
C LEU A 175 0.42 3.84 11.30
N SER A 176 -0.88 4.10 11.09
CA SER A 176 -1.92 3.10 11.36
C SER A 176 -1.80 1.90 10.42
N GLU A 177 -1.47 2.12 9.15
CA GLU A 177 -1.22 1.06 8.20
C GLU A 177 0.02 0.24 8.58
N LEU A 178 1.11 0.88 9.01
CA LEU A 178 2.29 0.17 9.50
C LEU A 178 1.95 -0.69 10.72
N ALA A 179 1.18 -0.16 11.68
CA ALA A 179 0.73 -0.92 12.83
C ALA A 179 -0.08 -2.18 12.43
N ASP A 180 -0.97 -2.04 11.44
CA ASP A 180 -1.74 -3.17 10.90
C ASP A 180 -0.85 -4.20 10.20
N VAL A 181 0.13 -3.75 9.42
CA VAL A 181 1.11 -4.62 8.76
C VAL A 181 1.92 -5.39 9.81
N MET A 182 2.42 -4.71 10.84
CA MET A 182 3.18 -5.33 11.93
C MET A 182 2.35 -6.32 12.74
N ASN A 183 1.07 -6.02 13.00
CA ASN A 183 0.14 -6.97 13.63
C ASN A 183 0.02 -8.27 12.84
N ARG A 184 -0.05 -8.17 11.51
CA ARG A 184 -0.12 -9.35 10.64
C ARG A 184 1.21 -10.10 10.58
N LEU A 185 2.35 -9.41 10.51
CA LEU A 185 3.67 -10.04 10.54
C LEU A 185 3.92 -10.80 11.86
N ARG A 186 3.56 -10.20 13.00
CA ARG A 186 3.63 -10.88 14.31
C ARG A 186 2.79 -12.15 14.35
N ARG A 187 1.59 -12.10 13.78
CA ARG A 187 0.72 -13.28 13.67
C ARG A 187 1.38 -14.37 12.83
N ASP A 188 1.93 -14.04 11.67
CA ASP A 188 2.60 -15.01 10.81
C ASP A 188 3.77 -15.68 11.52
N ALA A 189 4.59 -14.89 12.22
CA ALA A 189 5.74 -15.40 12.96
C ALA A 189 5.31 -16.38 14.06
N LEU A 190 4.26 -16.04 14.82
CA LEU A 190 3.71 -16.92 15.84
C LEU A 190 3.06 -18.17 15.24
N GLU A 191 2.39 -18.06 14.09
CA GLU A 191 1.81 -19.22 13.39
C GLU A 191 2.90 -20.17 12.87
N GLU A 192 4.01 -19.65 12.36
CA GLU A 192 5.16 -20.46 11.94
C GLU A 192 5.87 -21.10 13.13
N GLN A 193 6.07 -20.36 14.22
CA GLN A 193 6.62 -20.90 15.46
C GLN A 193 5.72 -22.02 16.02
N ALA A 194 4.39 -21.85 16.00
CA ALA A 194 3.45 -22.87 16.42
C ALA A 194 3.53 -24.13 15.55
N ARG A 195 3.68 -23.98 14.22
CA ARG A 195 3.90 -25.11 13.30
C ARG A 195 5.17 -25.88 13.65
N HIS A 196 6.29 -25.18 13.83
CA HIS A 196 7.56 -25.81 14.21
C HIS A 196 7.47 -26.52 15.58
N LEU A 197 6.77 -25.93 16.55
CA LEU A 197 6.53 -26.54 17.85
C LEU A 197 5.64 -27.78 17.76
N ALA A 198 4.61 -27.77 16.90
CA ALA A 198 3.76 -28.94 16.68
C ALA A 198 4.57 -30.14 16.14
N ASP A 199 5.52 -29.90 15.23
CA ASP A 199 6.42 -30.94 14.74
C ASP A 199 7.30 -31.51 15.86
N ARG A 200 7.78 -30.67 16.78
CA ARG A 200 8.55 -31.09 17.96
C ARG A 200 7.70 -31.90 18.94
N VAL A 201 6.44 -31.51 19.15
CA VAL A 201 5.47 -32.28 19.95
C VAL A 201 5.23 -33.65 19.34
N ALA A 202 5.07 -33.73 18.01
CA ALA A 202 4.89 -35.00 17.30
C ALA A 202 6.09 -35.95 17.45
N ARG A 203 7.31 -35.41 17.61
CA ARG A 203 8.53 -36.17 17.91
C ARG A 203 8.66 -36.57 19.39
N GLY A 204 7.75 -36.14 20.26
CA GLY A 204 7.75 -36.48 21.68
C GLY A 204 8.76 -35.71 22.52
N GLU A 205 9.23 -34.54 22.06
CA GLU A 205 10.19 -33.72 22.80
C GLU A 205 9.59 -33.18 24.12
N THR A 206 10.33 -33.32 25.22
CA THR A 206 9.91 -32.81 26.53
C THR A 206 9.82 -31.29 26.54
N GLY A 207 8.73 -30.72 27.07
CA GLY A 207 8.51 -29.27 27.13
C GLY A 207 7.92 -28.64 25.86
N ALA A 208 7.99 -29.32 24.71
CA ALA A 208 7.48 -28.78 23.44
C ALA A 208 5.97 -28.47 23.48
N MET A 209 5.20 -29.27 24.23
CA MET A 209 3.76 -29.05 24.38
C MET A 209 3.43 -27.80 25.20
N ASP A 210 4.24 -27.49 26.22
CA ASP A 210 4.02 -26.30 27.04
C ASP A 210 4.43 -25.02 26.31
N ASP A 211 5.52 -25.08 25.54
CA ASP A 211 5.91 -24.00 24.62
C ASP A 211 4.83 -23.77 23.55
N TYR A 212 4.28 -24.84 22.95
CA TYR A 212 3.20 -24.76 21.97
C TYR A 212 1.95 -24.07 22.56
N LYS A 213 1.53 -24.45 23.76
CA LYS A 213 0.41 -23.81 24.47
C LYS A 213 0.65 -22.32 24.69
N ARG A 214 1.89 -21.93 25.06
CA ARG A 214 2.27 -20.53 25.28
C ARG A 214 2.13 -19.70 24.00
N VAL A 215 2.66 -20.19 22.88
CA VAL A 215 2.56 -19.53 21.57
C VAL A 215 1.10 -19.44 21.11
N ASN A 216 0.32 -20.50 21.29
CA ASN A 216 -1.10 -20.47 20.91
C ASN A 216 -1.91 -19.48 21.76
N ALA A 217 -1.60 -19.35 23.05
CA ALA A 217 -2.23 -18.33 23.91
C ALA A 217 -1.92 -16.92 23.42
N GLN A 218 -0.67 -16.64 23.01
CA GLN A 218 -0.29 -15.36 22.42
C GLN A 218 -1.05 -15.08 21.11
N LEU A 219 -1.23 -16.09 20.25
CA LEU A 219 -2.05 -15.96 19.03
C LEU A 219 -3.50 -15.57 19.34
N GLN A 220 -4.11 -16.16 20.37
CA GLN A 220 -5.48 -15.82 20.77
C GLN A 220 -5.59 -14.37 21.26
N VAL A 221 -4.62 -13.91 22.06
CA VAL A 221 -4.56 -12.51 22.51
C VAL A 221 -4.43 -11.57 21.31
N LEU A 222 -3.50 -11.86 20.38
CA LEU A 222 -3.29 -11.02 19.20
C LEU A 222 -4.53 -10.97 18.30
N LYS A 223 -5.21 -12.10 18.10
CA LYS A 223 -6.47 -12.17 17.33
C LYS A 223 -7.60 -11.38 18.00
N ALA A 224 -7.69 -11.43 19.33
CA ALA A 224 -8.69 -10.67 20.08
C ALA A 224 -8.43 -9.15 20.03
N THR A 225 -7.17 -8.72 20.06
CA THR A 225 -6.80 -7.29 19.95
C THR A 225 -7.08 -6.73 18.57
N THR A 226 -6.86 -7.49 17.49
CA THR A 226 -7.15 -7.03 16.11
C THR A 226 -8.65 -7.02 15.77
N ALA A 227 -9.50 -7.68 16.56
CA ALA A 227 -10.94 -7.75 16.31
C ALA A 227 -11.76 -6.62 16.97
N ARG A 228 -11.12 -5.75 17.76
CA ARG A 228 -11.71 -4.56 18.38
C ARG A 228 -11.45 -3.32 17.55
#